data_AF-A0A4Q2M7T9-F1
#
_entry.id   AF-A0A4Q2M7T9-F1
#
_cell.length_a   1.000
_cell.length_b   1.000
_cell.length_c   1.000
_cell.angle_alpha   90.00
_cell.angle_beta   90.00
_cell.angle_gamma   90.00
#
_symmetry.space_group_name_H-M   'P 1'
#
loop_
_entity.id
_entity.type
_entity.pdbx_description
1 polymer ?
#
loop_
_entity_poly.entity_id
_entity_poly.type
_entity_poly.pdbx_seq_one_letter_code
_entity_poly.pdbx_strand_id
1 'polypeptide(L)' 'MSDEQPDELVRFVTRDVSPEEKATVFAVIEALLAEESAGARRPAATGLDAWQKSSRGLRAATWPGPSAWRGFTG' A
#
# COMPACT_ATOMS: atom_id res chain seq x y z
N MET A 1 -15.06 -28.01 9.45
CA MET A 1 -14.50 -26.64 9.41
C MET A 1 -13.50 -26.65 8.28
N SER A 2 -13.90 -26.15 7.12
CA SER A 2 -12.95 -25.95 6.03
C SER A 2 -12.08 -24.78 6.44
N ASP A 3 -10.78 -25.02 6.60
CA ASP A 3 -9.80 -23.94 6.56
C ASP A 3 -9.95 -23.31 5.18
N GLU A 4 -10.44 -22.07 5.15
CA GLU A 4 -10.44 -21.25 3.95
C GLU A 4 -8.98 -21.04 3.58
N GLN A 5 -8.47 -21.84 2.65
CA GLN A 5 -7.07 -21.77 2.29
C GLN A 5 -6.83 -20.39 1.67
N PRO A 6 -5.99 -19.54 2.29
CA PRO A 6 -5.79 -18.14 1.87
C PRO A 6 -5.24 -18.03 0.44
N ASP A 7 -4.70 -19.13 -0.09
CA ASP A 7 -4.18 -19.28 -1.44
C ASP A 7 -5.23 -19.06 -2.55
N GLU A 8 -6.54 -19.15 -2.26
CA GLU A 8 -7.59 -18.87 -3.26
C GLU A 8 -7.84 -17.37 -3.51
N LEU A 9 -7.47 -16.49 -2.57
CA LEU A 9 -7.77 -15.06 -2.65
C LEU A 9 -6.64 -14.22 -3.25
N VAL A 10 -5.39 -14.68 -3.17
CA VAL A 10 -4.22 -13.91 -3.58
C VAL A 10 -3.25 -14.78 -4.37
N ARG A 11 -2.89 -14.30 -5.57
CA ARG A 11 -1.89 -14.95 -6.43
C ARG A 11 -0.53 -14.26 -6.30
N PHE A 12 0.48 -15.00 -5.84
CA PHE A 12 1.87 -14.57 -5.88
C PHE A 12 2.44 -14.79 -7.29
N VAL A 13 2.92 -13.71 -7.93
CA VAL A 13 3.53 -13.78 -9.27
C VAL A 13 5.04 -14.05 -9.18
N THR A 14 5.65 -13.65 -8.07
CA THR A 14 7.06 -13.93 -7.77
C THR A 14 7.25 -15.42 -7.54
N ARG A 15 8.36 -15.96 -8.05
CA ARG A 15 8.74 -17.37 -7.87
C ARG A 15 9.32 -17.56 -6.46
N ASP A 16 9.26 -18.78 -5.96
CA ASP A 16 9.94 -19.22 -4.73
C ASP A 16 9.59 -18.41 -3.46
N VAL A 17 8.35 -17.91 -3.36
CA VAL A 17 7.86 -17.27 -2.13
C VAL A 17 7.60 -18.34 -1.07
N SER A 18 8.31 -18.24 0.05
CA SER A 18 8.20 -19.18 1.16
C SER A 18 6.84 -19.07 1.87
N PRO A 19 6.39 -20.14 2.58
CA PRO A 19 5.16 -20.09 3.35
C PRO A 19 5.13 -18.96 4.40
N GLU A 20 6.28 -18.69 5.04
CA GLU A 20 6.44 -17.64 6.05
C GLU A 20 6.24 -16.24 5.44
N GLU A 21 6.82 -16.01 4.25
CA GLU A 21 6.65 -14.74 3.54
C GLU A 21 5.20 -14.53 3.09
N LYS A 22 4.53 -15.59 2.61
CA LYS A 22 3.09 -15.52 2.30
C LYS A 22 2.28 -15.14 3.53
N ALA A 23 2.51 -15.83 4.66
CA ALA A 23 1.83 -15.54 5.92
C ALA A 23 2.06 -14.10 6.39
N THR A 24 3.29 -13.60 6.25
CA THR A 24 3.63 -12.21 6.57
C THR A 24 2.83 -11.22 5.72
N VAL A 25 2.74 -11.44 4.41
CA VAL A 25 1.96 -10.60 3.50
C VAL A 25 0.47 -10.62 3.87
N PHE A 26 -0.09 -11.80 4.14
CA PHE A 26 -1.48 -11.92 4.57
C PHE A 26 -1.74 -11.17 5.88
N ALA A 27 -0.88 -11.34 6.89
CA ALA A 27 -1.00 -10.63 8.16
C ALA A 27 -1.01 -9.10 7.99
N VAL A 28 -0.18 -8.57 7.07
CA VAL A 28 -0.16 -7.13 6.75
C VAL A 28 -1.46 -6.70 6.09
N ILE A 29 -1.97 -7.46 5.13
CA ILE A 29 -3.24 -7.16 4.44
C ILE A 29 -4.41 -7.18 5.44
N GLU A 30 -4.48 -8.19 6.30
CA GLU A 30 -5.51 -8.30 7.34
C GLU A 30 -5.45 -7.13 8.33
N ALA A 31 -4.24 -6.74 8.76
CA ALA A 31 -4.06 -5.59 9.64
C ALA A 31 -4.57 -4.30 8.98
N LEU A 32 -4.25 -4.07 7.70
CA LEU A 32 -4.75 -2.91 6.96
C LEU A 32 -6.27 -2.92 6.82
N LEU A 33 -6.87 -4.07 6.53
CA LEU A 33 -8.32 -4.20 6.42
C LEU A 33 -9.01 -3.96 7.78
N ALA A 34 -8.40 -4.43 8.88
CA ALA A 34 -8.89 -4.18 10.23
C ALA A 34 -8.87 -2.67 10.55
N GLU A 35 -7.79 -1.96 10.24
CA GLU A 35 -7.68 -0.52 10.42
C GLU A 35 -8.70 0.25 9.56
N GLU A 36 -8.87 -0.13 8.30
CA GLU A 36 -9.85 0.51 7.40
C GLU A 36 -11.29 0.28 7.89
N SER A 37 -11.62 -0.94 8.32
CA SER A 37 -12.95 -1.24 8.89
C SER A 37 -13.21 -0.51 10.23
N ALA A 38 -12.17 -0.24 11.01
CA ALA A 38 -12.25 0.59 12.21
C ALA A 38 -12.41 2.07 11.86
N GLY A 39 -11.75 2.54 10.80
CA GLY A 39 -11.89 3.88 10.23
C GLY A 39 -13.26 4.13 9.59
N ALA A 40 -13.85 3.14 8.92
CA ALA A 40 -15.17 3.21 8.30
C ALA A 40 -16.32 3.37 9.33
N ARG A 41 -16.11 2.91 10.57
CA ARG A 41 -17.01 3.19 11.71
C ARG A 41 -16.87 4.61 12.24
N ARG A 42 -15.83 5.35 11.83
CA ARG A 42 -15.60 6.74 12.22
C ARG A 42 -16.29 7.63 11.17
N PRO A 43 -17.06 8.65 11.56
CA PRO A 43 -17.68 9.56 10.60
C PRO A 43 -16.60 10.16 9.69
N ALA A 44 -16.88 10.21 8.39
CA ALA A 44 -15.95 10.75 7.41
C ALA A 44 -15.48 12.15 7.86
N ALA A 45 -14.16 12.32 7.93
CA ALA A 45 -13.60 13.61 8.29
C ALA A 45 -14.05 14.65 7.26
N THR A 46 -14.73 15.69 7.72
CA THR A 46 -15.14 16.82 6.88
C THR A 46 -13.92 17.68 6.60
N GLY A 47 -13.21 17.39 5.50
CA GLY A 47 -12.02 18.13 5.08
C GLY A 47 -11.14 17.35 4.12
N LEU A 48 -10.04 17.98 3.69
CA LEU A 48 -9.04 17.33 2.83
C LEU A 48 -8.17 16.38 3.66
N ASP A 49 -8.00 15.15 3.17
CA ASP A 49 -7.13 14.16 3.80
C ASP A 49 -5.64 14.53 3.68
N ALA A 50 -4.79 13.89 4.48
CA ALA A 50 -3.33 14.05 4.45
C ALA A 50 -2.72 13.87 3.04
N TRP A 51 -3.18 12.91 2.25
CA TRP A 51 -2.77 12.69 0.86
C TRP A 51 -3.22 13.84 -0.05
N GLN A 52 -4.45 14.31 0.08
CA GLN A 52 -4.93 15.48 -0.66
C GLN A 52 -4.15 16.76 -0.31
N LYS A 53 -3.65 16.89 0.93
CA LYS A 53 -2.76 17.99 1.35
C LYS A 53 -1.35 17.84 0.78
N SER A 54 -0.74 16.65 0.87
CA SER A 54 0.64 16.41 0.41
C SER A 54 0.77 16.46 -1.12
N SER A 55 -0.24 15.98 -1.86
CA SER A 55 -0.28 16.03 -3.32
C SER A 55 -0.23 17.45 -3.90
N ARG A 56 -0.56 18.48 -3.12
CA ARG A 56 -0.46 19.89 -3.56
C ARG A 56 1.00 20.33 -3.68
N GLY A 57 1.87 19.91 -2.77
CA GLY A 57 3.30 20.20 -2.83
C GLY A 57 3.98 19.49 -4.00
N LEU A 58 3.54 18.27 -4.32
CA LEU A 58 4.04 17.48 -5.46
C LEU A 58 3.59 18.02 -6.82
N ARG A 59 2.48 18.77 -6.86
CA ARG A 59 2.00 19.45 -8.09
C ARG A 59 2.78 20.71 -8.42
N ALA A 60 3.60 21.24 -7.50
CA ALA A 60 4.53 22.28 -7.85
C ALA A 60 5.56 21.70 -8.83
N ALA A 61 5.93 22.49 -9.86
CA ALA A 61 6.94 22.06 -10.82
C ALA A 61 8.23 21.71 -10.08
N THR A 62 8.57 20.42 -10.04
CA THR A 62 9.82 19.92 -9.51
C THR A 62 10.92 20.27 -10.50
N TRP A 63 11.59 21.40 -10.29
CA TRP A 63 12.64 21.82 -11.20
C TRP A 63 13.88 20.94 -11.02
N PRO A 64 14.40 20.34 -12.10
CA PRO A 64 15.76 19.84 -12.12
C PRO A 64 16.79 20.86 -11.66
N GLY A 65 17.45 20.56 -10.54
CA GLY A 65 18.78 21.08 -10.29
C GLY A 65 19.76 20.54 -11.36
N PRO A 66 20.86 21.25 -11.66
CA PRO A 66 21.88 20.75 -12.57
C PRO A 66 22.31 19.33 -12.18
N SER A 67 22.28 18.39 -13.13
CA SER A 67 22.64 16.95 -13.00
C SER A 67 21.69 16.02 -12.21
N ALA A 68 20.54 16.49 -11.71
CA ALA A 68 19.75 15.76 -10.71
C ALA A 68 18.83 14.62 -11.20
N TRP A 69 18.64 14.40 -12.51
CA TRP A 69 17.65 13.42 -13.03
C TRP A 69 18.28 12.29 -13.85
N ARG A 70 19.46 11.80 -13.46
CA ARG A 70 20.05 10.61 -14.09
C ARG A 70 20.25 9.52 -13.06
N GLY A 71 19.53 8.41 -13.24
CA GLY A 71 19.70 7.21 -12.43
C GLY A 71 18.55 6.21 -12.50
N PHE A 72 18.05 5.88 -13.70
CA PHE A 72 17.31 4.63 -13.91
C PHE A 72 17.89 3.91 -15.12
N THR A 73 18.94 3.14 -14.86
CA THR A 73 19.39 2.03 -15.70
C THR A 73 19.44 0.82 -14.77
N GLY A 74 18.53 -0.11 -15.00
CA GLY A 74 18.32 -1.34 -14.23
C GLY A 74 17.06 -2.00 -14.75
#